data_AF-A0A7K5DS95-F1
#
_entry.id   AF-A0A7K5DS95-F1
#
_cell.length_a   1.000
_cell.length_b   1.000
_cell.length_c   1.000
_cell.angle_alpha   90.00
_cell.angle_beta   90.00
_cell.angle_gamma   90.00
#
_symmetry.space_group_name_H-M   'P 1'
#
loop_
_entity.id
_entity.type
_entity.pdbx_description
1 polymer ?
#
loop_
_entity_poly.entity_id
_entity_poly.type
_entity_poly.pdbx_seq_one_letter_code
_entity_poly.pdbx_strand_id
1 'polypeptide(L)' 'FGPVSQSRHQRRARALSRARAEREFGNVPHSFVFPWGRVGSSARGLGRDLRRVLEPLTARDLRV' A
#
# COMPACT_ATOMS: atom_id res chain seq x y z
N PHE A 1 -2.46 -20.23 30.15
CA PHE A 1 -2.63 -20.50 28.72
C PHE A 1 -1.38 -20.03 27.98
N GLY A 2 -0.49 -20.95 27.61
CA GLY A 2 0.73 -20.61 26.88
C GLY A 2 0.45 -20.28 25.41
N PRO A 3 1.34 -19.56 24.71
CA PRO A 3 1.14 -19.18 23.32
C PRO A 3 1.00 -20.43 22.45
N VAL A 4 -0.10 -20.49 21.67
CA VAL A 4 -0.36 -21.57 20.73
C VAL A 4 0.74 -21.56 19.67
N SER A 5 1.63 -22.56 19.72
CA SER A 5 2.71 -22.72 18.75
C SER A 5 2.10 -23.01 17.38
N GLN A 6 2.27 -22.06 16.45
CA GLN A 6 1.70 -22.17 15.12
C GLN A 6 2.39 -23.27 14.31
N SER A 7 1.60 -24.10 13.64
CA SER A 7 2.12 -25.23 12.87
C SER A 7 3.09 -24.75 11.78
N ARG A 8 4.04 -25.62 11.41
CA ARG A 8 5.01 -25.33 10.32
C ARG A 8 4.30 -24.96 9.01
N HIS A 9 3.18 -25.62 8.72
CA HIS A 9 2.34 -25.35 7.56
C HIS A 9 1.75 -23.94 7.60
N GLN A 10 1.24 -23.51 8.75
CA GLN A 10 0.66 -22.17 8.91
C GLN A 10 1.72 -21.07 8.75
N ARG A 11 2.94 -21.29 9.27
CA ARG A 11 4.07 -20.37 9.05
C ARG A 11 4.45 -20.25 7.58
N ARG A 12 4.54 -21.40 6.89
CA ARG A 12 4.87 -21.44 5.46
C ARG A 12 3.81 -20.77 4.59
N ALA A 13 2.52 -21.03 4.88
CA ALA A 13 1.41 -20.41 4.19
C ALA A 13 1.43 -18.88 4.31
N ARG A 14 1.71 -18.34 5.50
CA ARG A 14 1.85 -16.90 5.69
C ARG A 14 3.05 -16.31 4.95
N ALA A 15 4.20 -16.96 4.99
CA ALA A 15 5.38 -16.50 4.25
C ALA A 15 5.12 -16.44 2.74
N LEU A 16 4.45 -17.46 2.19
CA LEU A 16 4.05 -17.49 0.78
C LEU A 16 3.03 -16.39 0.43
N SER A 17 2.01 -16.21 1.27
CA SER A 17 1.02 -15.13 1.08
C SER A 17 1.69 -13.75 1.11
N ARG A 18 2.67 -13.56 1.99
CA ARG A 18 3.39 -12.28 2.11
C ARG A 18 4.28 -12.02 0.90
N ALA A 19 5.04 -13.02 0.45
CA ALA A 19 5.86 -12.90 -0.75
C ALA A 19 5.02 -12.65 -2.02
N ARG A 20 3.82 -13.24 -2.10
CA ARG A 20 2.88 -12.96 -3.18
C ARG A 20 2.38 -11.52 -3.14
N ALA A 21 1.98 -11.03 -1.97
CA ALA A 21 1.55 -9.64 -1.80
C ALA A 21 2.66 -8.63 -2.13
N GLU A 22 3.91 -8.90 -1.73
CA GLU A 22 5.07 -8.07 -2.07
C GLU A 22 5.32 -8.02 -3.58
N ARG A 23 5.17 -9.15 -4.29
CA ARG A 23 5.29 -9.21 -5.76
C ARG A 23 4.14 -8.52 -6.49
N GLU A 24 2.91 -8.72 -6.03
CA GLU A 24 1.74 -8.05 -6.59
C GLU A 24 1.84 -6.52 -6.39
N PHE A 25 2.33 -6.07 -5.24
CA PHE A 25 2.63 -4.66 -4.98
C PHE A 25 3.73 -4.11 -5.90
N GLY A 26 4.84 -4.83 -6.08
CA GLY A 26 5.93 -4.37 -6.97
C GLY A 26 5.57 -4.30 -8.46
N ASN A 27 4.57 -5.08 -8.90
CA ASN A 27 4.18 -5.16 -10.31
C ASN A 27 3.13 -4.12 -10.73
N VAL A 28 2.54 -3.37 -9.79
CA VAL A 28 1.62 -2.28 -10.10
C VAL A 28 2.37 -0.96 -9.99
N PRO A 29 2.38 -0.10 -11.03
CA PRO A 29 3.09 1.18 -10.98
C PRO A 29 2.44 2.14 -9.97
N HIS A 30 2.91 2.10 -8.73
CA HIS A 30 2.42 2.94 -7.64
C HIS A 30 2.99 4.36 -7.74
N SER A 31 2.13 5.31 -8.12
CA SER A 31 2.46 6.73 -8.07
C SER A 31 2.05 7.32 -6.72
N PHE A 32 2.96 8.01 -6.04
CA PHE A 32 2.67 8.66 -4.76
C PHE A 32 2.56 10.18 -4.93
N VAL A 33 1.43 10.75 -4.50
CA VAL A 33 1.22 12.21 -4.49
C VAL A 33 1.11 12.67 -3.04
N PHE A 34 2.16 13.36 -2.58
CA PHE A 34 2.27 13.91 -1.23
C PHE A 34 2.37 15.43 -1.25
N PRO A 35 1.65 16.14 -0.37
CA PRO A 35 1.96 17.52 -0.07
C PRO A 35 3.23 17.61 0.78
N TRP A 36 4.16 18.51 0.46
CA TRP A 36 5.30 18.82 1.33
C TRP A 36 5.03 20.10 2.12
N GLY A 37 5.08 20.01 3.46
CA GLY A 37 4.82 21.14 4.36
C GLY A 37 3.37 21.64 4.38
N ARG A 38 3.17 22.89 4.82
CA ARG A 38 1.85 23.55 4.80
C ARG A 38 1.50 23.95 3.37
N VAL A 39 0.68 23.15 2.71
CA VAL A 39 0.18 23.43 1.37
C VAL A 39 -1.14 24.20 1.40
N GLY A 40 -1.33 25.14 0.46
CA GLY A 40 -2.59 25.84 0.22
C GLY A 40 -3.69 24.94 -0.34
N SER A 41 -4.92 25.45 -0.44
CA SER A 41 -6.09 24.73 -0.95
C SER A 41 -5.92 24.23 -2.39
N SER A 42 -5.28 25.01 -3.26
CA SER A 42 -5.06 24.64 -4.67
C SER A 42 -4.17 23.42 -4.84
N ALA A 43 -3.10 23.30 -4.04
CA ALA A 43 -2.22 22.13 -4.06
C ALA A 43 -2.91 20.87 -3.50
N ARG A 44 -3.81 21.03 -2.53
CA ARG A 44 -4.67 19.91 -2.06
C ARG A 44 -5.64 19.44 -3.14
N GLY A 45 -6.22 20.39 -3.89
CA GLY A 45 -7.06 20.10 -5.05
C GLY A 45 -6.31 19.33 -6.14
N LEU A 46 -5.14 19.84 -6.54
CA LEU A 46 -4.26 19.19 -7.51
C LEU A 46 -3.88 17.76 -7.07
N GLY A 47 -3.57 17.56 -5.78
CA GLY A 47 -3.28 16.23 -5.25
C GLY A 47 -4.44 15.25 -5.38
N ARG A 48 -5.68 15.73 -5.24
CA ARG A 48 -6.89 14.93 -5.44
C ARG A 48 -7.12 14.60 -6.92
N ASP A 49 -6.85 15.56 -7.81
CA ASP A 49 -7.03 15.38 -9.26
C ASP A 49 -5.99 14.42 -9.84
N LEU A 50 -4.73 14.52 -9.39
CA LEU A 50 -3.68 13.56 -9.77
C LEU A 50 -4.03 12.13 -9.33
N ARG A 51 -4.58 11.95 -8.13
CA ARG A 51 -5.07 10.64 -7.66
C ARG A 51 -6.21 10.08 -8.51
N ARG A 52 -7.03 10.94 -9.12
CA ARG A 52 -8.10 10.52 -10.05
C ARG A 52 -7.54 10.14 -11.41
N VAL A 53 -6.62 10.94 -11.96
CA VAL A 53 -5.98 10.65 -13.26
C VAL A 53 -5.16 9.36 -13.20
N LEU A 54 -4.55 9.10 -12.05
CA LEU A 54 -3.71 7.94 -11.84
C LEU A 54 -4.52 6.71 -11.36
N GLU A 55 -5.85 6.73 -11.28
CA GLU A 55 -6.63 5.48 -11.09
C GLU A 55 -6.54 4.60 -12.35
N PRO A 56 -6.36 3.25 -12.23
CA PRO A 56 -6.39 2.41 -11.02
C PRO A 56 -5.00 2.17 -10.39
N LEU A 57 -3.96 2.88 -10.85
CA LEU A 57 -2.55 2.65 -10.50
C LEU A 57 -2.12 3.38 -9.22
N THR A 58 -2.97 4.25 -8.67
CA THR A 58 -2.70 4.97 -7.43
C THR A 58 -3.05 4.09 -6.22
N ALA A 59 -2.10 3.91 -5.30
CA ALA A 59 -2.35 3.19 -4.05
C ALA A 59 -3.46 3.91 -3.26
N ARG A 60 -4.59 3.21 -3.04
CA ARG A 60 -5.76 3.76 -2.32
C ARG A 60 -5.47 4.05 -0.85
N ASP A 61 -4.64 3.21 -0.24
CA ASP A 61 -4.19 3.36 1.13
C ASP A 61 -2.68 3.18 1.20
N LEU A 62 -1.97 4.27 1.47
CA LEU A 62 -0.61 4.19 1.96
C LEU A 62 -0.69 3.84 3.45
N ARG A 63 -0.49 2.56 3.79
CA ARG A 63 -0.20 2.16 5.16
C ARG A 63 1.23 2.59 5.49
N VAL A 64 1.38 3.67 6.24
CA VAL A 64 2.63 4.04 6.93
C VAL A 64 2.55 3.58 8.37
#